data_AF-A0A845ARV5-F1
#
_entry.id   AF-A0A845ARV5-F1
#
_cell.length_a   1.000
_cell.length_b   1.000
_cell.length_c   1.000
_cell.angle_alpha   90.00
_cell.angle_beta   90.00
_cell.angle_gamma   90.00
#
_symmetry.space_group_name_H-M   'P 1'
#
loop_
_entity.id
_entity.type
_entity.pdbx_description
1 polymer ?
#
loop_
_entity_poly.entity_id
_entity_poly.type
_entity_poly.pdbx_seq_one_letter_code
_entity_poly.pdbx_strand_id
1 'polypeptide(L)'
;MAQRRKKNQADTSRHKGGVPAKGTVPGVSPNPATNLIMADIAIRAGSYLVRNSVEKTMLRGRYGKDATRNILENRSIKQNLAAFAAAKMATRSVPGAVAVGGGILLKTLFDMSQKRRARRKGREQLRESAESED
;
A
#
# COMPACT_ATOMS: atom_id res chain seq x y z
N MET A 1 46.39 -54.25 -3.52
CA MET A 1 45.11 -53.62 -3.09
C MET A 1 45.33 -52.22 -2.49
N ALA A 2 45.83 -51.23 -3.25
CA ALA A 2 46.20 -49.91 -2.68
C ALA A 2 45.75 -48.69 -3.51
N GLN A 3 44.90 -48.86 -4.52
CA GLN A 3 44.49 -47.75 -5.41
C GLN A 3 43.04 -47.30 -5.23
N ARG A 4 42.29 -47.89 -4.28
CA ARG A 4 40.86 -47.62 -4.09
C ARG A 4 40.52 -46.49 -3.11
N ARG A 5 41.52 -45.89 -2.43
CA ARG A 5 41.32 -44.86 -1.40
C ARG A 5 41.46 -43.41 -1.87
N LYS A 6 41.96 -43.14 -3.08
CA LYS A 6 42.15 -41.76 -3.59
C LYS A 6 40.91 -41.12 -4.22
N LYS A 7 39.80 -41.85 -4.37
CA LYS A 7 38.58 -41.33 -5.04
C LYS A 7 37.61 -40.57 -4.12
N ASN A 8 37.72 -40.69 -2.79
CA ASN A 8 36.73 -40.12 -1.86
C ASN A 8 37.09 -38.71 -1.35
N GLN A 9 38.20 -38.12 -1.80
CA GLN A 9 38.63 -36.79 -1.34
C GLN A 9 38.45 -35.68 -2.40
N ALA A 10 37.92 -36.04 -3.58
CA ALA A 10 37.73 -35.11 -4.69
C ALA A 10 36.28 -34.57 -4.82
N ASP A 11 35.39 -34.94 -3.88
CA ASP A 11 33.95 -34.65 -4.00
C ASP A 11 33.47 -33.45 -3.15
N THR A 12 34.34 -32.86 -2.31
CA THR A 12 33.94 -31.74 -1.43
C THR A 12 34.32 -30.35 -1.94
N SER A 13 34.87 -30.24 -3.16
CA SER A 13 35.33 -28.95 -3.72
C SER A 13 34.62 -28.52 -5.00
N ARG A 14 33.52 -29.18 -5.38
CA ARG A 14 32.75 -28.85 -6.59
C ARG A 14 31.28 -28.57 -6.30
N HIS A 15 31.02 -27.42 -5.68
CA HIS A 15 29.74 -26.71 -5.82
C HIS A 15 29.98 -25.21 -6.04
N LYS A 16 30.87 -24.90 -6.99
CA LYS A 16 30.83 -23.62 -7.72
C LYS A 16 30.23 -23.90 -9.09
N GLY A 17 29.05 -23.35 -9.34
CA GLY A 17 28.41 -23.36 -10.66
C GLY A 17 27.03 -24.00 -10.67
N GLY A 18 26.03 -23.34 -10.08
CA GLY A 18 24.62 -23.65 -10.28
C GLY A 18 23.95 -22.49 -11.00
N VAL A 19 23.71 -22.66 -12.30
CA VAL A 19 22.75 -22.01 -13.23
C VAL A 19 22.08 -20.70 -12.74
N PRO A 20 22.12 -19.58 -13.48
CA PRO A 20 21.35 -18.40 -13.12
C PRO A 20 19.85 -18.72 -13.16
N ALA A 21 19.28 -19.01 -11.98
CA ALA A 21 17.86 -19.16 -11.80
C ALA A 21 17.21 -17.78 -12.01
N LYS A 22 16.45 -17.68 -13.11
CA LYS A 22 15.50 -16.62 -13.40
C LYS A 22 14.70 -16.29 -12.12
N GLY A 23 14.97 -15.14 -11.49
CA GLY A 23 14.18 -14.62 -10.36
C GLY A 23 14.88 -14.53 -9.01
N THR A 24 16.11 -14.01 -8.93
CA THR A 24 16.69 -13.59 -7.64
C THR A 24 15.87 -12.41 -7.10
N VAL A 25 15.23 -12.58 -5.94
CA VAL A 25 14.49 -11.48 -5.28
C VAL A 25 15.51 -10.41 -4.87
N PRO A 26 15.44 -9.19 -5.44
CA PRO A 26 16.39 -8.13 -5.13
C PRO A 26 16.33 -7.80 -3.64
N GLY A 27 17.48 -7.72 -2.98
CA GLY A 27 17.55 -7.34 -1.58
C GLY A 27 18.98 -7.30 -1.05
N VAL A 28 19.11 -6.78 0.17
CA VAL A 28 20.40 -6.44 0.79
C VAL A 28 21.19 -7.69 1.21
N SER A 29 20.51 -8.83 1.42
CA SER A 29 21.15 -10.10 1.79
C SER A 29 21.41 -10.97 0.55
N PRO A 30 22.54 -11.72 0.52
CA PRO A 30 22.76 -12.76 -0.49
C PRO A 30 21.73 -13.90 -0.44
N ASN A 31 21.00 -14.04 0.68
CA ASN A 31 19.99 -15.07 0.85
C ASN A 31 18.60 -14.58 0.37
N PRO A 32 17.99 -15.23 -0.65
CA PRO A 32 16.70 -14.81 -1.17
C PRO A 32 15.54 -14.94 -0.16
N ALA A 33 15.60 -15.90 0.76
CA ALA A 33 14.59 -16.05 1.82
C ALA A 33 14.64 -14.87 2.80
N THR A 34 15.84 -14.42 3.15
CA THR A 34 16.03 -13.22 4.00
C THR A 34 15.54 -11.96 3.30
N ASN A 35 15.79 -11.81 2.00
CA ASN A 35 15.32 -10.67 1.21
C ASN A 35 13.79 -10.59 1.19
N LEU A 36 13.10 -11.73 1.06
CA LEU A 36 11.65 -11.80 1.11
C LEU A 36 11.09 -11.40 2.47
N ILE A 37 11.70 -11.87 3.56
CA ILE A 37 11.30 -11.49 4.92
C ILE A 37 11.49 -9.98 5.12
N MET A 38 12.65 -9.45 4.71
CA MET A 38 12.92 -8.01 4.81
C MET A 38 11.95 -7.19 3.96
N ALA A 39 11.63 -7.63 2.75
CA ALA A 39 10.64 -6.96 1.90
C ALA A 39 9.25 -6.96 2.52
N ASP A 40 8.78 -8.08 3.09
CA ASP A 40 7.48 -8.15 3.77
C ASP A 40 7.45 -7.23 5.00
N ILE A 41 8.53 -7.22 5.79
CA ILE A 41 8.66 -6.30 6.93
C ILE A 41 8.61 -4.84 6.46
N ALA A 42 9.37 -4.50 5.42
CA ALA A 42 9.41 -3.14 4.88
C ALA A 42 8.04 -2.69 4.36
N ILE A 43 7.33 -3.56 3.63
CA ILE A 43 5.98 -3.28 3.13
C ILE A 43 5.01 -3.05 4.29
N ARG A 44 5.03 -3.89 5.33
CA ARG A 44 4.16 -3.73 6.50
C ARG A 44 4.47 -2.44 7.25
N ALA A 45 5.75 -2.17 7.52
CA ALA A 45 6.17 -0.95 8.20
C ALA A 45 5.78 0.31 7.41
N GLY A 46 6.06 0.34 6.12
CA GLY A 46 5.68 1.45 5.22
C GLY A 46 4.17 1.66 5.18
N SER A 47 3.39 0.58 5.14
CA SER A 47 1.92 0.65 5.10
C SER A 47 1.35 1.32 6.35
N TYR A 48 1.87 1.02 7.54
CA TYR A 48 1.43 1.68 8.78
C TYR A 48 1.73 3.18 8.79
N LEU A 49 2.88 3.60 8.25
CA LEU A 49 3.23 5.01 8.16
C LEU A 49 2.31 5.78 7.19
N VAL A 50 2.06 5.20 6.01
CA VAL A 50 1.15 5.80 5.02
C VAL A 50 -0.25 5.96 5.61
N ARG A 51 -0.77 4.91 6.25
CA ARG A 51 -2.09 4.93 6.87
C ARG A 51 -2.22 6.03 7.95
N ASN A 52 -1.25 6.10 8.87
CA ASN A 52 -1.26 7.12 9.92
C ASN A 52 -1.20 8.55 9.36
N SER A 53 -0.49 8.73 8.24
CA SER A 53 -0.37 10.02 7.57
C SER A 53 -1.68 10.44 6.90
N VAL A 54 -2.38 9.51 6.24
CA VAL A 54 -3.70 9.74 5.64
C VAL A 54 -4.74 10.07 6.71
N GLU A 55 -4.81 9.29 7.80
CA GLU A 55 -5.74 9.53 8.91
C GLU A 55 -5.55 10.92 9.51
N LYS A 56 -4.30 11.29 9.85
CA LYS A 56 -3.99 12.61 10.40
C LYS A 56 -4.32 13.74 9.41
N THR A 57 -4.08 13.55 8.12
CA THR A 57 -4.33 14.58 7.10
C THR A 57 -5.83 14.80 6.89
N MET A 58 -6.61 13.72 6.75
CA MET A 58 -8.07 13.82 6.58
C MET A 58 -8.75 14.43 7.81
N LEU A 59 -8.30 14.09 9.02
CA LEU A 59 -8.93 14.56 10.25
C LEU A 59 -8.50 15.99 10.61
N ARG A 60 -7.23 16.36 10.39
CA ARG A 60 -6.78 17.76 10.55
C ARG A 60 -7.53 18.73 9.64
N GLY A 61 -7.84 18.33 8.41
CA GLY A 61 -8.57 19.17 7.46
C GLY A 61 -10.05 19.43 7.84
N ARG A 62 -10.63 18.66 8.76
CA ARG A 62 -12.04 18.77 9.14
C ARG A 62 -12.33 19.13 10.59
N TYR A 63 -11.49 18.74 11.55
CA TYR A 63 -11.85 18.78 12.97
C TYR A 63 -10.85 19.53 13.86
N GLY A 64 -9.81 20.17 13.30
CA GLY A 64 -8.79 20.85 14.10
C GLY A 64 -7.88 19.87 14.87
N LYS A 65 -6.74 20.34 15.39
CA LYS A 65 -5.67 19.45 15.92
C LYS A 65 -6.12 18.65 17.16
N ASP A 66 -6.88 19.25 18.06
CA ASP A 66 -7.18 18.66 19.37
C ASP A 66 -8.33 17.66 19.32
N ALA A 67 -9.42 17.96 18.61
CA ALA A 67 -10.50 16.98 18.39
C ALA A 67 -10.05 15.81 17.52
N THR A 68 -9.11 16.03 16.60
CA THR A 68 -8.49 14.97 15.81
C THR A 68 -7.81 13.93 16.71
N ARG A 69 -7.06 14.36 17.74
CA ARG A 69 -6.30 13.43 18.61
C ARG A 69 -7.24 12.49 19.39
N ASN A 70 -8.30 13.03 19.97
CA ASN A 70 -9.30 12.26 20.73
C ASN A 70 -10.12 11.30 19.84
N ILE A 71 -10.41 11.70 18.59
CA ILE A 71 -11.14 10.87 17.64
C ILE A 71 -10.26 9.73 17.12
N LEU A 72 -8.98 9.97 16.84
CA LEU A 72 -8.05 8.92 16.41
C LEU A 72 -7.90 7.83 17.48
N GLU A 73 -7.64 8.21 18.73
CA GLU A 73 -7.26 7.25 19.77
C GLU A 73 -8.32 6.16 20.01
N ASN A 74 -9.59 6.55 20.10
CA ASN A 74 -10.67 5.62 20.44
C ASN A 74 -11.30 4.92 19.23
N ARG A 75 -11.36 5.59 18.07
CA ARG A 75 -12.04 5.06 16.88
C ARG A 75 -11.13 4.21 16.00
N SER A 76 -9.83 4.55 15.95
CA SER A 76 -8.89 3.97 14.99
C SER A 76 -8.72 2.46 15.21
N ILE A 77 -8.71 1.94 16.43
CA ILE A 77 -8.39 0.51 16.65
C ILE A 77 -9.47 -0.44 16.09
N LYS A 78 -10.74 -0.25 16.46
CA LYS A 78 -11.83 -1.15 16.03
C LYS A 78 -12.15 -1.02 14.55
N GLN A 79 -12.23 0.21 14.03
CA GLN A 79 -12.52 0.44 12.62
C GLN A 79 -11.39 -0.05 11.72
N ASN A 80 -10.14 0.09 12.15
CA ASN A 80 -9.05 -0.40 11.33
C ASN A 80 -8.90 -1.91 11.32
N LEU A 81 -9.29 -2.60 12.39
CA LEU A 81 -9.36 -4.06 12.34
C LEU A 81 -10.41 -4.52 11.31
N ALA A 82 -11.59 -3.91 11.31
CA ALA A 82 -12.64 -4.21 10.33
C ALA A 82 -12.22 -3.84 8.90
N ALA A 83 -11.67 -2.64 8.70
CA ALA A 83 -11.18 -2.18 7.40
C ALA A 83 -10.02 -3.05 6.90
N PHE A 84 -9.10 -3.46 7.79
CA PHE A 84 -8.02 -4.37 7.45
C PHE A 84 -8.52 -5.76 7.08
N ALA A 85 -9.50 -6.30 7.79
CA ALA A 85 -10.12 -7.57 7.45
C ALA A 85 -10.81 -7.51 6.07
N ALA A 86 -11.57 -6.45 5.81
CA ALA A 86 -12.21 -6.23 4.51
C ALA A 86 -11.18 -6.05 3.38
N ALA A 87 -10.14 -5.25 3.61
CA ALA A 87 -9.05 -5.06 2.66
C ALA A 87 -8.32 -6.37 2.39
N LYS A 88 -7.97 -7.14 3.42
CA LYS A 88 -7.31 -8.44 3.28
C LYS A 88 -8.17 -9.46 2.54
N MET A 89 -9.48 -9.41 2.71
CA MET A 89 -10.44 -10.22 1.95
C MET A 89 -10.41 -9.81 0.46
N ALA A 90 -10.44 -8.51 0.18
CA ALA A 90 -10.42 -7.96 -1.18
C ALA A 90 -9.08 -8.16 -1.92
N THR A 91 -7.96 -8.12 -1.19
CA THR A 91 -6.61 -8.28 -1.75
C THR A 91 -6.09 -9.71 -1.69
N ARG A 92 -6.95 -10.69 -1.37
CA ARG A 92 -6.55 -12.11 -1.37
C ARG A 92 -6.17 -12.59 -2.79
N SER A 93 -6.51 -11.82 -3.82
CA SER A 93 -6.11 -12.04 -5.21
C SER A 93 -5.65 -10.76 -5.90
N VAL A 94 -4.70 -10.89 -6.84
CA VAL A 94 -4.19 -9.77 -7.68
C VAL A 94 -5.30 -9.13 -8.51
N PRO A 95 -6.21 -9.88 -9.17
CA PRO A 95 -7.33 -9.27 -9.90
C PRO A 95 -8.29 -8.48 -8.99
N GLY A 96 -8.56 -8.99 -7.78
CA GLY A 96 -9.41 -8.31 -6.79
C GLY A 96 -8.82 -6.98 -6.32
N ALA A 97 -7.52 -6.97 -6.05
CA ALA A 97 -6.80 -5.75 -5.69
C ALA A 97 -6.86 -4.69 -6.81
N VAL A 98 -6.70 -5.09 -8.08
CA VAL A 98 -6.81 -4.17 -9.23
C VAL A 98 -8.23 -3.65 -9.40
N ALA A 99 -9.25 -4.50 -9.28
CA ALA A 99 -10.64 -4.09 -9.43
C ALA A 99 -11.05 -3.08 -8.33
N VAL A 100 -10.75 -3.40 -7.07
CA VAL A 100 -11.10 -2.53 -5.93
C VAL A 100 -10.25 -1.27 -5.92
N GLY A 101 -8.93 -1.40 -6.08
CA GLY A 101 -8.02 -0.25 -6.15
C GLY A 101 -8.34 0.67 -7.31
N GLY A 102 -8.57 0.09 -8.50
CA GLY A 102 -8.97 0.81 -9.71
C GLY A 102 -10.33 1.50 -9.57
N GLY A 103 -11.34 0.83 -9.03
CA GLY A 103 -12.66 1.41 -8.79
C GLY A 103 -12.62 2.61 -7.84
N ILE A 104 -11.85 2.53 -6.76
CA ILE A 104 -11.63 3.64 -5.83
C ILE A 104 -10.91 4.80 -6.54
N LEU A 105 -9.84 4.52 -7.28
CA LEU A 105 -9.12 5.54 -8.06
C LEU A 105 -10.05 6.25 -9.05
N LEU A 106 -10.82 5.50 -9.84
CA LEU A 106 -11.78 6.05 -10.79
C LEU A 106 -12.83 6.92 -10.08
N LYS A 107 -13.40 6.46 -8.95
CA LYS A 107 -14.37 7.22 -8.16
C LYS A 107 -13.79 8.54 -7.67
N THR A 108 -12.56 8.54 -7.17
CA THR A 108 -11.92 9.77 -6.65
C THR A 108 -11.68 10.79 -7.75
N LEU A 109 -11.18 10.36 -8.92
CA LEU A 109 -10.99 11.24 -10.08
C LEU A 109 -12.32 11.80 -10.59
N PHE A 110 -13.37 10.98 -10.64
CA PHE A 110 -14.70 11.41 -11.02
C PHE A 110 -15.27 12.47 -10.05
N ASP A 111 -15.19 12.25 -8.73
CA ASP A 111 -15.70 13.19 -7.72
C ASP A 111 -14.96 14.53 -7.76
N MET A 112 -13.66 14.54 -8.06
CA MET A 112 -12.91 15.77 -8.28
C MET A 112 -13.39 16.54 -9.52
N SER A 113 -13.69 15.82 -10.61
CA SER A 113 -14.23 16.44 -11.82
C SER A 113 -15.61 17.09 -11.58
N GLN A 114 -16.46 16.42 -10.80
CA GLN A 114 -17.80 16.90 -10.47
C GLN A 114 -17.77 18.07 -9.48
N LYS A 115 -16.88 18.06 -8.48
CA LYS A 115 -16.71 19.21 -7.57
C LYS A 115 -16.32 20.50 -8.31
N ARG A 116 -15.47 20.40 -9.35
CA ARG A 116 -15.13 21.56 -10.18
C ARG A 116 -16.36 22.06 -10.96
N ARG A 117 -17.16 21.16 -11.52
CA ARG A 117 -18.42 21.53 -12.22
C ARG A 117 -19.45 22.13 -11.27
N ALA A 118 -19.65 21.55 -10.09
CA ALA A 118 -20.55 22.06 -9.06
C ALA A 118 -20.14 23.46 -8.59
N ARG A 119 -18.85 23.73 -8.43
CA ARG A 119 -18.34 25.08 -8.11
C ARG A 119 -18.59 26.10 -9.23
N ARG A 120 -18.56 25.69 -10.50
CA ARG A 120 -18.87 26.59 -11.63
C ARG A 120 -20.37 26.92 -11.66
N LYS A 121 -21.22 25.89 -11.58
CA LYS A 121 -22.68 26.07 -11.51
C LYS A 121 -23.11 26.90 -10.30
N GLY A 122 -22.50 26.70 -9.14
CA GLY A 122 -22.79 27.51 -7.95
C GLY A 122 -22.40 28.98 -8.12
N ARG A 123 -21.32 29.29 -8.86
CA ARG A 123 -20.96 30.69 -9.18
C ARG A 123 -21.89 31.31 -10.20
N GLU A 124 -22.38 30.53 -11.16
CA GLU A 124 -23.39 30.99 -12.13
C GLU A 124 -24.70 31.33 -11.40
N GLN A 125 -25.17 30.47 -10.51
CA GLN A 125 -26.36 30.73 -9.69
C GLN A 125 -26.20 31.95 -8.78
N LEU A 126 -25.02 32.15 -8.17
CA LEU A 126 -24.76 33.33 -7.34
C LEU A 126 -24.72 34.64 -8.15
N ARG A 127 -24.32 34.60 -9.43
CA ARG A 127 -24.36 35.77 -10.31
C ARG A 127 -25.79 36.09 -10.74
N GLU A 128 -26.56 35.06 -11.07
CA GLU A 128 -27.96 35.20 -11.49
C GLU A 128 -28.84 35.75 -10.37
N SER A 129 -28.64 35.30 -9.11
CA SER A 129 -29.33 35.87 -7.95
C SER A 129 -28.95 37.33 -7.66
N ALA A 130 -27.69 37.70 -7.90
CA ALA A 130 -27.22 39.08 -7.71
C ALA A 130 -27.73 40.05 -8.79
N GLU A 131 -27.95 39.57 -10.02
CA GLU A 131 -28.51 40.37 -11.12
C GLU A 131 -30.04 40.51 -11.04
N SER A 132 -30.73 39.67 -10.27
CA SER A 132 -32.19 39.72 -10.10
C SER A 132 -32.67 40.57 -8.90
N GLU A 133 -31.75 41.08 -8.08
CA GLU A 133 -32.04 41.92 -6.90
C GLU A 133 -31.82 43.44 -7.14
N ASP A 134 -31.45 43.84 -8.36
CA ASP A 134 -31.39 45.24 -8.86
C ASP A 134 -32.56 45.53 -9.82
#